data_AF-A0A8J3UQD3-F1
#
_entry.id   AF-A0A8J3UQD3-F1
#
_cell.length_a   1.000
_cell.length_b   1.000
_cell.length_c   1.000
_cell.angle_alpha   90.00
_cell.angle_beta   90.00
_cell.angle_gamma   90.00
#
_symmetry.space_group_name_H-M   'P 1'
#
loop_
_entity.id
_entity.type
_entity.pdbx_description
1 polymer ?
#
loop_
_entity_poly.entity_id
_entity_poly.type
_entity_poly.pdbx_seq_one_letter_code
_entity_poly.pdbx_strand_id
1 'polypeptide(L)'
;MFDPFDTNFTAYVADGTTWIRDPRTAEPWHSLASVQDYPSGVIGVSLTEAAVPFNTLLITVLTSAGTLAQSACILTAPPPPPGSAWGPAYCSAFTTITPPAS
;
A
#
# COMPACT_ATOMS: atom_id res chain seq x y z
N MET A 1 -15.11 7.57 -21.25
CA MET A 1 -13.72 8.05 -21.35
C MET A 1 -13.33 8.42 -19.93
N PHE A 2 -12.60 7.55 -19.24
CA PHE A 2 -12.12 7.85 -17.89
C PHE A 2 -11.00 8.87 -18.03
N ASP A 3 -11.09 10.00 -17.32
CA ASP A 3 -9.92 10.84 -17.08
C ASP A 3 -8.80 9.92 -16.55
N PRO A 4 -7.57 9.96 -17.09
CA PRO A 4 -6.50 9.15 -16.54
C PRO A 4 -6.31 9.62 -15.10
N PHE A 5 -6.73 8.81 -14.12
CA PHE A 5 -6.40 9.05 -12.74
C PHE A 5 -4.88 9.22 -12.68
N ASP A 6 -4.40 10.31 -12.06
CA ASP A 6 -2.97 10.42 -11.78
C ASP A 6 -2.59 9.20 -10.92
N THR A 7 -1.77 8.33 -11.49
CA THR A 7 -1.35 7.06 -10.88
C THR A 7 0.07 7.15 -10.31
N ASN A 8 0.61 8.37 -10.14
CA ASN A 8 1.95 8.56 -9.63
C ASN A 8 2.02 8.40 -8.09
N PHE A 9 1.61 7.23 -7.60
CA PHE A 9 1.71 6.86 -6.20
C PHE A 9 3.19 6.80 -5.78
N THR A 10 3.49 7.35 -4.61
CA THR A 10 4.82 7.28 -4.00
C THR A 10 4.69 6.66 -2.62
N ALA A 11 5.72 5.95 -2.15
CA ALA A 11 5.73 5.43 -0.79
C ALA A 11 7.06 5.69 -0.09
N TYR A 12 7.02 5.75 1.23
CA TYR A 12 8.21 5.67 2.06
C TYR A 12 7.89 4.96 3.37
N VAL A 13 8.95 4.65 4.12
CA VAL A 13 8.87 4.06 5.45
C VAL A 13 9.47 5.04 6.43
N ALA A 14 8.76 5.32 7.52
CA ALA A 14 9.27 6.10 8.66
C ALA A 14 8.74 5.49 9.96
N ASP A 15 9.62 5.35 10.95
CA ASP A 15 9.31 4.80 12.28
C ASP A 15 8.60 3.44 12.22
N GLY A 16 9.02 2.58 11.28
CA GLY A 16 8.44 1.26 11.06
C GLY A 16 7.05 1.25 10.42
N THR A 17 6.56 2.42 9.97
CA THR A 17 5.27 2.61 9.31
C THR A 17 5.43 2.96 7.84
N THR A 18 4.63 2.33 6.99
CA THR A 18 4.55 2.59 5.55
C THR A 18 3.54 3.70 5.30
N TRP A 19 3.97 4.72 4.57
CA TRP A 19 3.16 5.84 4.14
C TRP A 19 3.02 5.85 2.62
N ILE A 20 1.80 5.98 2.13
CA ILE A 20 1.47 6.05 0.70
C ILE A 20 0.99 7.45 0.36
N ARG A 21 1.57 8.03 -0.69
CA ARG A 21 1.13 9.28 -1.30
C ARG A 21 0.07 8.97 -2.36
N ASP A 22 -1.18 9.33 -2.09
CA ASP A 22 -2.26 9.33 -3.08
C ASP A 22 -2.34 10.70 -3.77
N PRO A 23 -2.00 10.83 -5.07
CA PRO A 23 -2.07 12.10 -5.77
C PRO A 23 -3.50 12.60 -5.97
N ARG A 24 -4.51 11.77 -5.69
CA ARG A 24 -5.94 12.11 -5.85
C ARG A 24 -6.52 12.83 -4.62
N THR A 25 -5.75 12.98 -3.54
CA THR A 25 -6.19 13.61 -2.29
C THR A 25 -5.39 14.90 -1.98
N ALA A 26 -6.01 15.83 -1.23
CA ALA A 26 -5.39 17.11 -0.90
C ALA A 26 -4.29 17.00 0.18
N GLU A 27 -4.48 16.15 1.20
CA GLU A 27 -3.43 15.70 2.12
C GLU A 27 -3.01 14.30 1.68
N PRO A 28 -1.86 14.18 1.01
CA PRO A 28 -1.67 13.04 0.13
C PRO A 28 -1.16 11.81 0.87
N TRP A 29 -0.70 11.92 2.12
CA TRP A 29 -0.06 10.82 2.83
C TRP A 29 -1.01 10.04 3.73
N HIS A 30 -1.05 8.73 3.50
CA HIS A 30 -1.91 7.80 4.21
C HIS A 30 -1.08 6.66 4.81
N SER A 31 -1.31 6.35 6.08
CA SER A 31 -0.64 5.25 6.76
C SER A 31 -1.31 3.90 6.45
N LEU A 32 -0.49 2.85 6.38
CA LEU A 32 -0.94 1.45 6.31
C LEU A 32 -0.97 0.74 7.68
N ALA A 33 -0.63 1.43 8.78
CA ALA A 33 -0.49 0.79 10.09
C ALA A 33 -1.79 0.16 10.61
N SER A 34 -2.96 0.61 10.12
CA SER A 34 -4.27 0.04 10.49
C SER A 34 -4.72 -1.08 9.55
N VAL A 35 -3.95 -1.42 8.51
CA VAL A 35 -4.26 -2.55 7.64
C VAL A 35 -4.05 -3.84 8.43
N GLN A 36 -4.98 -4.78 8.27
CA GLN A 36 -4.92 -6.04 9.00
C GLN A 36 -3.60 -6.77 8.69
N ASP A 37 -3.01 -7.36 9.73
CA ASP A 37 -1.75 -8.11 9.66
C ASP A 37 -0.54 -7.28 9.17
N TYR A 38 -0.61 -5.94 9.27
CA TYR A 38 0.51 -5.07 8.96
C TYR A 38 1.76 -5.48 9.76
N PRO A 39 2.87 -5.80 9.09
CA PRO A 39 4.03 -6.36 9.77
C PRO A 39 4.77 -5.32 10.61
N SER A 40 5.35 -5.75 11.72
CA SER A 40 6.22 -4.89 12.54
C SER A 40 7.62 -4.77 11.93
N GLY A 41 8.28 -3.66 12.23
CA GLY A 41 9.69 -3.44 11.83
C GLY A 41 9.89 -3.32 10.32
N VAL A 42 8.95 -2.70 9.60
CA VAL A 42 9.11 -2.41 8.18
C VAL A 42 10.28 -1.46 7.97
N ILE A 43 11.12 -1.77 6.99
CA ILE A 43 12.30 -0.97 6.59
C ILE A 43 12.32 -0.64 5.10
N GLY A 44 11.46 -1.27 4.30
CA GLY A 44 11.38 -1.05 2.86
C GLY A 44 9.96 -1.23 2.34
N VAL A 45 9.66 -0.54 1.24
CA VAL A 45 8.37 -0.62 0.54
C VAL A 45 8.59 -0.57 -0.96
N SER A 46 7.78 -1.34 -1.69
CA SER A 46 7.67 -1.30 -3.16
C SER A 46 6.21 -1.18 -3.54
N LEU A 47 5.94 -0.43 -4.61
CA LEU A 47 4.62 -0.25 -5.19
C LEU A 47 4.60 -0.84 -6.60
N THR A 48 3.54 -1.57 -6.92
CA THR A 48 3.31 -2.10 -8.26
C THR A 48 1.83 -1.98 -8.59
N GLU A 49 1.50 -1.36 -9.72
CA GLU A 49 0.13 -1.39 -10.23
C GLU A 49 -0.18 -2.78 -10.81
N ALA A 50 -1.26 -3.40 -10.35
CA ALA A 50 -1.70 -4.67 -10.90
C ALA A 50 -2.42 -4.44 -12.23
N ALA A 51 -2.06 -5.26 -13.23
CA ALA A 51 -2.75 -5.26 -14.51
C ALA A 51 -4.19 -5.82 -14.40
N VAL A 52 -4.45 -6.72 -13.43
CA VAL A 52 -5.78 -7.31 -13.19
C VAL A 52 -5.96 -7.56 -11.67
N PRO A 53 -7.05 -7.08 -11.04
CA PRO A 53 -8.03 -6.14 -11.60
C PRO A 53 -7.40 -4.75 -11.79
N PHE A 54 -7.75 -4.08 -12.90
CA PHE A 54 -7.42 -2.67 -13.09
C PHE A 54 -7.89 -1.87 -11.88
N ASN A 55 -7.08 -0.91 -11.42
CA ASN A 55 -7.27 -0.13 -10.18
C ASN A 55 -6.84 -0.86 -8.89
N THR A 56 -5.81 -1.70 -8.94
CA THR A 56 -5.19 -2.25 -7.73
C THR A 56 -3.74 -1.83 -7.63
N LEU A 57 -3.36 -1.31 -6.47
CA LEU A 57 -1.97 -1.07 -6.09
C LEU A 57 -1.52 -2.21 -5.18
N LEU A 58 -0.55 -3.01 -5.64
CA LEU A 58 0.13 -4.00 -4.83
C LEU A 58 1.22 -3.28 -4.03
N ILE A 59 1.17 -3.48 -2.72
CA ILE A 59 2.12 -2.91 -1.78
C ILE A 59 2.89 -4.04 -1.14
N THR A 60 4.17 -4.12 -1.44
CA THR A 60 5.07 -5.10 -0.82
C THR A 60 5.95 -4.38 0.19
N VAL A 61 6.03 -4.90 1.40
CA VAL A 61 6.88 -4.37 2.48
C VAL A 61 7.96 -5.39 2.85
N LEU A 62 9.15 -4.87 3.18
CA LEU A 62 10.27 -5.64 3.71
C LEU A 62 10.45 -5.28 5.18
N THR A 63 10.52 -6.28 6.05
CA THR A 63 10.84 -6.10 7.47
C THR A 63 12.33 -6.26 7.74
N SER A 64 12.80 -5.72 8.88
CA SER A 64 14.16 -5.92 9.37
C SER A 64 14.49 -7.39 9.68
N ALA A 65 13.48 -8.25 9.83
CA ALA A 65 13.63 -9.69 9.99
C ALA A 65 13.80 -10.43 8.65
N GLY A 66 13.78 -9.72 7.52
CA GLY A 66 13.86 -10.31 6.18
C GLY A 66 12.53 -10.85 5.65
N THR A 67 11.41 -10.55 6.31
CA THR A 67 10.08 -10.97 5.85
C THR A 67 9.59 -10.04 4.75
N LEU A 68 9.15 -10.62 3.64
CA LEU A 68 8.36 -9.92 2.63
C LEU A 68 6.87 -10.18 2.90
N ALA A 69 6.08 -9.12 2.96
CA ALA A 69 4.63 -9.23 3.03
C ALA A 69 3.99 -8.30 2.01
N GLN A 70 2.82 -8.70 1.50
CA GLN A 70 2.10 -7.93 0.49
C GLN A 70 0.64 -7.73 0.86
N SER A 71 0.13 -6.56 0.55
CA SER A 71 -1.28 -6.21 0.57
C SER A 71 -1.70 -5.70 -0.81
N ALA A 72 -2.94 -5.95 -1.19
CA ALA A 72 -3.56 -5.40 -2.39
C ALA A 72 -4.52 -4.29 -1.98
N CYS A 73 -4.29 -3.07 -2.47
CA CYS A 73 -5.14 -1.92 -2.20
C CYS A 73 -5.93 -1.54 -3.44
N ILE A 74 -7.26 -1.53 -3.31
CA ILE A 74 -8.15 -1.09 -4.38
C ILE A 74 -8.15 0.44 -4.45
N LEU A 75 -7.85 0.96 -5.63
CA LEU A 75 -7.93 2.38 -5.95
C LEU A 75 -9.39 2.72 -6.26
N THR A 76 -10.22 2.79 -5.23
CA THR A 76 -11.64 3.15 -5.38
C THR A 76 -11.83 4.63 -5.72
N ALA A 77 -12.98 4.93 -6.32
CA ALA A 77 -13.55 6.26 -6.32
C ALA A 77 -14.76 6.26 -5.37
N PRO A 78 -14.81 7.15 -4.36
CA PRO A 78 -13.81 8.16 -4.03
C PRO A 78 -12.56 7.58 -3.34
N PRO A 79 -11.41 8.27 -3.41
CA PRO A 79 -10.24 7.92 -2.61
C PRO A 79 -10.53 8.10 -1.11
N PRO A 80 -9.69 7.55 -0.21
CA PRO A 80 -9.78 7.79 1.23
C PRO A 80 -9.80 9.28 1.55
N PRO A 81 -10.55 9.72 2.58
CA PRO A 81 -10.52 11.12 2.98
C PRO A 81 -9.09 11.56 3.36
N PRO A 82 -8.71 12.81 3.06
CA PRO A 82 -7.43 13.39 3.47
C PRO A 82 -7.11 13.11 4.95
N GLY A 83 -5.88 12.69 5.26
CA GLY A 83 -5.43 12.39 6.62
C GLY A 83 -5.96 11.08 7.22
N SER A 84 -6.76 10.29 6.49
CA SER A 84 -7.24 8.98 6.93
C SER A 84 -6.25 7.86 6.59
N ALA A 85 -6.26 6.77 7.37
CA ALA A 85 -5.49 5.57 7.03
C ALA A 85 -6.16 4.78 5.87
N TRP A 86 -5.35 4.13 5.04
CA TRP A 86 -5.78 3.24 3.94
C TRP A 86 -6.24 1.87 4.46
N GLY A 87 -6.93 1.82 5.61
CA GLY A 87 -7.23 0.59 6.36
C GLY A 87 -8.04 -0.49 5.60
N PRO A 88 -8.69 -1.43 6.32
CA PRO A 88 -9.26 -2.65 5.71
C PRO A 88 -10.37 -2.41 4.67
N ALA A 89 -10.93 -1.19 4.61
CA ALA A 89 -11.88 -0.80 3.56
C ALA A 89 -11.22 -0.61 2.18
N TYR A 90 -9.91 -0.34 2.14
CA TYR A 90 -9.16 -0.04 0.92
C TYR A 90 -8.10 -1.08 0.61
N CYS A 91 -7.53 -1.73 1.63
CA CYS A 91 -6.46 -2.70 1.49
C CYS A 91 -6.85 -4.06 2.08
N SER A 92 -6.45 -5.13 1.40
CA SER A 92 -6.51 -6.49 1.95
C SER A 92 -5.57 -6.63 3.14
N ALA A 93 -5.78 -7.66 3.96
CA ALA A 93 -4.79 -8.07 4.95
C ALA A 93 -3.41 -8.30 4.29
N PHE A 94 -2.34 -8.02 5.03
CA PHE A 94 -0.99 -8.36 4.60
C PHE A 94 -0.79 -9.87 4.66
N THR A 95 -0.20 -10.42 3.61
CA THR A 95 0.16 -11.84 3.53
C THR A 95 1.65 -11.98 3.31
N THR A 96 2.30 -12.85 4.08
CA THR A 96 3.73 -13.15 3.91
C THR A 96 3.96 -13.84 2.58
N ILE A 97 4.88 -13.30 1.78
CA ILE A 97 5.34 -13.92 0.54
C ILE A 97 6.70 -14.55 0.83
N THR A 98 6.73 -15.87 0.98
CA THR A 98 7.98 -16.62 1.13
C THR A 98 8.59 -16.85 -0.26
N PRO A 99 9.82 -16.39 -0.54
CA PRO A 99 10.51 -16.79 -1.77
C PRO A 99 10.62 -18.33 -1.83
N PRO A 100 10.61 -18.95 -3.03
CA PRO A 100 10.95 -20.36 -3.14
C PRO A 100 12.30 -20.62 -2.47
N ALA A 101 12.39 -21.67 -1.66
CA ALA A 101 13.67 -22.13 -1.17
C ALA A 101 14.56 -22.48 -2.37
N SER A 102 15.78 -21.94 -2.38
CA SER A 102 16.81 -22.21 -3.39
C SER A 102 17.17 -23.68 -3.47
#